data_AF-A0A432G878-F1
#
_entry.id   AF-A0A432G878-F1
#
_cell.length_a   1.000
_cell.length_b   1.000
_cell.length_c   1.000
_cell.angle_alpha   90.00
_cell.angle_beta   90.00
_cell.angle_gamma   90.00
#
_symmetry.space_group_name_H-M   'P 1'
#
loop_
_entity.id
_entity.type
_entity.pdbx_description
1 polymer ?
#
loop_
_entity_poly.entity_id
_entity_poly.type
_entity_poly.pdbx_seq_one_letter_code
_entity_poly.pdbx_strand_id
1 'polypeptide(L)'
;TYLKIDDSGLHVRVALKKGEEPKDIVFEVDNVIVAAGQEPRRELETSLSKAGFEVHVIGGAKATLGLDAKTAISDGAELAAKL
;
A
#
# COMPACT_ATOMS: atom_id res chain seq x y z
N THR A 1 5.81 -7.05 -16.46
CA THR A 1 4.85 -7.82 -15.66
C THR A 1 5.59 -8.74 -14.72
N TYR A 2 5.14 -8.85 -13.47
CA TYR A 2 5.65 -9.81 -12.50
C TYR A 2 5.31 -11.25 -12.91
N LEU A 3 6.22 -12.20 -12.70
CA LEU A 3 5.96 -13.62 -12.91
C LEU A 3 6.03 -14.40 -11.59
N LYS A 4 7.20 -14.40 -10.93
CA LYS A 4 7.44 -15.08 -9.65
C LYS A 4 8.73 -14.59 -8.98
N ILE A 5 8.92 -15.00 -7.73
CA ILE A 5 10.20 -14.94 -7.00
C ILE A 5 10.52 -16.38 -6.58
N ASP A 6 11.76 -16.82 -6.82
CA ASP A 6 12.30 -18.09 -6.33
C ASP A 6 13.81 -17.95 -6.05
N ASP A 7 14.51 -19.05 -5.78
CA ASP A 7 15.94 -19.06 -5.45
C ASP A 7 16.84 -18.50 -6.56
N SER A 8 16.34 -18.40 -7.81
CA SER A 8 17.08 -17.77 -8.91
C SER A 8 16.89 -16.25 -8.96
N GLY A 9 16.04 -15.68 -8.10
CA GLY A 9 15.79 -14.25 -7.99
C GLY A 9 14.40 -13.82 -8.48
N LEU A 10 14.32 -12.62 -9.07
CA LEU A 10 13.06 -12.01 -9.49
C LEU A 10 12.79 -12.28 -10.98
N HIS A 11 11.70 -12.98 -11.28
CA HIS A 11 11.27 -13.30 -12.64
C HIS A 11 10.26 -12.26 -13.14
N VAL A 12 10.55 -11.63 -14.27
CA VAL A 12 9.68 -10.63 -14.91
C VAL A 12 9.56 -10.84 -16.40
N ARG A 13 8.43 -10.41 -16.97
CA ARG A 13 8.27 -10.19 -18.41
C ARG A 13 8.40 -8.71 -18.71
N VAL A 14 9.47 -8.29 -19.39
CA VAL A 14 9.75 -6.87 -19.66
C VAL A 14 10.39 -6.69 -21.04
N ALA A 15 10.10 -5.56 -21.69
CA ALA A 15 10.83 -5.09 -22.87
C ALA A 15 11.97 -4.18 -22.40
N LEU A 16 13.22 -4.54 -22.70
CA LEU A 16 14.38 -3.76 -22.24
C LEU A 16 14.58 -2.47 -23.03
N LYS A 17 14.06 -2.40 -24.26
CA LYS A 17 14.04 -1.19 -25.08
C LYS A 17 12.63 -0.89 -25.55
N LYS A 18 12.37 0.40 -25.75
CA LYS A 18 11.10 0.88 -26.30
C LYS A 18 10.91 0.30 -27.70
N GLY A 19 9.78 -0.40 -27.91
CA GLY A 19 9.43 -1.03 -29.19
C GLY A 19 9.89 -2.48 -29.35
N GLU A 20 10.54 -3.08 -28.35
CA GLU A 20 10.82 -4.52 -28.35
C GLU A 20 9.66 -5.33 -27.76
N GLU A 21 9.51 -6.56 -28.24
CA GLU A 21 8.60 -7.53 -27.64
C GLU A 21 9.06 -7.89 -26.22
N PRO A 22 8.14 -7.92 -25.22
CA PRO A 22 8.48 -8.32 -23.86
C PRO A 22 9.04 -9.75 -23.81
N LYS A 23 10.12 -9.95 -23.05
CA LYS A 23 10.73 -11.26 -22.83
C LYS A 23 10.76 -11.59 -21.35
N ASP A 24 10.78 -12.89 -21.06
CA ASP A 24 10.96 -13.39 -19.70
C ASP A 24 12.44 -13.27 -19.34
N ILE A 25 12.72 -12.61 -18.22
CA ILE A 25 14.05 -12.31 -17.71
C ILE A 25 14.07 -12.62 -16.21
N VAL A 26 15.19 -13.14 -15.74
CA VAL A 26 15.47 -13.34 -14.31
C VAL A 26 16.50 -12.31 -13.87
N PHE A 27 16.17 -11.53 -12.85
CA PHE A 27 17.15 -10.71 -12.14
C PHE A 27 17.69 -11.50 -10.96
N GLU A 28 18.94 -11.95 -11.08
CA GLU A 28 19.69 -12.61 -10.02
C GLU A 28 20.07 -11.57 -8.95
N VAL A 29 19.30 -11.51 -7.87
CA VAL A 29 19.48 -10.56 -6.77
C VAL A 29 19.43 -11.28 -5.44
N ASP A 30 20.19 -10.81 -4.47
CA ASP A 30 20.22 -11.41 -3.13
C ASP A 30 18.92 -11.12 -2.34
N ASN A 31 18.28 -9.99 -2.62
CA ASN A 31 17.10 -9.52 -1.91
C ASN A 31 16.08 -8.90 -2.86
N VAL A 32 14.80 -9.17 -2.59
CA VAL A 32 13.67 -8.53 -3.27
C VAL A 32 12.87 -7.75 -2.22
N ILE A 33 12.88 -6.43 -2.33
CA ILE A 33 12.08 -5.56 -1.45
C ILE A 33 10.71 -5.33 -2.09
N VAL A 34 9.65 -5.78 -1.41
CA VAL A 34 8.27 -5.56 -1.85
C VAL A 34 7.76 -4.21 -1.32
N ALA A 35 7.68 -3.23 -2.21
CA ALA A 35 7.10 -1.91 -1.93
C ALA A 35 5.84 -1.68 -2.78
N ALA A 36 4.86 -2.60 -2.69
CA ALA A 36 3.69 -2.66 -3.57
C ALA A 36 2.50 -1.78 -3.13
N GLY A 37 2.72 -0.85 -2.20
CA GLY A 37 1.68 0.02 -1.65
C GLY A 37 1.28 -0.36 -0.22
N GLN A 38 0.14 0.20 0.22
CA GLN A 38 -0.35 0.08 1.59
C GLN A 38 -1.86 -0.16 1.59
N GLU A 39 -2.36 -0.91 2.57
CA GLU A 39 -3.79 -1.14 2.81
C GLU A 39 -4.24 -0.43 4.10
N PRO A 40 -5.49 0.08 4.16
CA PRO A 40 -5.98 0.71 5.38
C PRO A 40 -6.09 -0.30 6.52
N ARG A 41 -5.51 0.02 7.68
CA ARG A 41 -5.58 -0.83 8.88
C ARG A 41 -6.72 -0.40 9.80
N ARG A 42 -7.80 -1.17 9.84
CA ARG A 42 -9.04 -0.86 10.60
C ARG A 42 -9.46 -1.90 11.64
N GLU A 43 -8.53 -2.77 12.06
CA GLU A 43 -8.81 -3.91 12.95
C GLU A 43 -9.63 -3.55 14.22
N LEU A 44 -9.36 -2.38 14.80
CA LEU A 44 -10.02 -1.97 16.05
C LEU A 44 -11.40 -1.35 15.85
N GLU A 45 -11.71 -0.80 14.68
CA GLU A 45 -12.94 -0.02 14.40
C GLU A 45 -14.18 -0.80 14.83
N THR A 46 -14.34 -2.01 14.29
CA THR A 46 -15.53 -2.83 14.57
C THR A 46 -15.61 -3.24 16.04
N SER A 47 -14.47 -3.55 16.67
CA SER A 47 -14.46 -4.01 18.08
C SER A 47 -14.85 -2.88 19.05
N LEU A 48 -14.36 -1.67 18.81
CA LEU A 48 -14.63 -0.50 19.63
C LEU A 48 -16.07 -0.01 19.45
N SER A 49 -16.57 0.03 18.20
CA SER A 49 -17.96 0.38 17.93
C SER A 49 -18.93 -0.60 18.58
N LYS A 50 -18.64 -1.92 18.56
CA LYS A 50 -19.45 -2.94 19.24
C LYS A 50 -19.43 -2.83 20.77
N ALA A 51 -18.36 -2.31 21.33
CA ALA A 51 -18.26 -2.03 22.76
C ALA A 51 -18.97 -0.72 23.18
N GLY A 52 -19.61 -0.03 22.24
CA GLY A 52 -20.40 1.19 22.51
C GLY A 52 -19.57 2.47 22.51
N PHE A 53 -18.32 2.43 22.08
CA PHE A 53 -17.52 3.65 21.90
C PHE A 53 -17.90 4.35 20.60
N GLU A 54 -17.91 5.69 20.65
CA GLU A 54 -17.88 6.50 19.44
C GLU A 54 -16.48 6.41 18.82
N VAL A 55 -16.42 6.06 17.52
CA VAL A 55 -15.16 5.80 16.80
C VAL A 55 -15.10 6.68 15.58
N HIS A 56 -13.98 7.39 15.42
CA HIS A 56 -13.65 8.13 14.20
C HIS A 56 -12.40 7.53 13.55
N VAL A 57 -12.46 7.32 12.24
CA VAL A 57 -11.33 6.81 11.46
C VAL A 57 -10.78 7.93 10.58
N ILE A 58 -9.48 8.24 10.75
CA ILE A 58 -8.80 9.30 10.00
C ILE A 58 -7.50 8.80 9.33
N GLY A 59 -7.02 9.57 8.37
CA GLY A 59 -5.71 9.37 7.75
C GLY A 59 -5.55 8.01 7.07
N GLY A 60 -4.39 7.37 7.26
CA GLY A 60 -4.05 6.09 6.60
C GLY A 60 -5.00 4.94 6.93
N ALA A 61 -5.61 4.96 8.13
CA ALA A 61 -6.64 3.99 8.48
C ALA A 61 -7.94 4.21 7.68
N LYS A 62 -8.22 5.44 7.25
CA LYS A 62 -9.38 5.78 6.43
C LYS A 62 -9.14 5.48 4.95
N ALA A 63 -7.99 5.86 4.40
CA ALA A 63 -7.61 5.57 3.01
C ALA A 63 -6.08 5.59 2.84
N THR A 64 -5.54 4.76 1.93
CA THR A 64 -4.09 4.62 1.71
C THR A 64 -3.62 4.97 0.29
N LEU A 65 -4.52 5.01 -0.69
CA LEU A 65 -4.16 5.36 -2.07
C LEU A 65 -3.91 6.86 -2.18
N GLY A 66 -2.63 7.24 -2.32
CA GLY A 66 -2.21 8.63 -2.52
C GLY A 66 -2.27 9.51 -1.26
N LEU A 67 -2.41 8.90 -0.08
CA LEU A 67 -2.47 9.64 1.17
C LEU A 67 -1.04 9.99 1.63
N ASP A 68 -0.64 11.24 1.39
CA ASP A 68 0.56 11.79 1.99
C ASP A 68 0.29 12.23 3.45
N ALA A 69 1.36 12.60 4.17
CA ALA A 69 1.24 13.05 5.55
C ALA A 69 0.33 14.28 5.70
N LYS A 70 0.25 15.13 4.67
CA LYS A 70 -0.55 16.37 4.71
C LYS A 70 -2.04 16.04 4.75
N THR A 71 -2.51 15.09 3.94
CA THR A 71 -3.92 14.67 3.97
C THR A 71 -4.29 14.04 5.32
N ALA A 72 -3.43 13.20 5.90
CA ALA A 72 -3.68 12.63 7.23
C ALA A 72 -3.82 13.71 8.32
N ILE A 73 -2.96 14.74 8.28
CA ILE A 73 -2.99 15.87 9.22
C ILE A 73 -4.28 16.68 9.02
N SER A 74 -4.67 16.99 7.78
CA SER A 74 -5.90 17.74 7.50
C SER A 74 -7.15 17.00 8.00
N ASP A 75 -7.23 15.69 7.75
CA ASP A 75 -8.38 14.86 8.17
C ASP A 75 -8.55 14.87 9.70
N GLY A 76 -7.43 14.78 10.44
CA GLY A 76 -7.44 14.91 11.91
C GLY A 76 -7.84 16.32 12.39
N ALA A 77 -7.30 17.37 11.76
CA ALA A 77 -7.59 18.76 12.12
C ALA A 77 -9.06 19.14 11.86
N GLU A 78 -9.59 18.73 10.71
CA GLU A 78 -10.99 18.95 10.35
C GLU A 78 -11.96 18.19 11.25
N LEU A 79 -11.62 16.96 11.66
CA LEU A 79 -12.41 16.24 12.65
C LEU A 79 -12.41 16.96 13.99
N ALA A 80 -11.25 17.38 14.48
CA ALA A 80 -11.12 18.09 15.75
C ALA A 80 -11.89 19.42 15.78
N ALA A 81 -12.01 20.11 14.64
CA ALA A 81 -12.78 21.35 14.55
C ALA A 81 -14.31 21.16 14.53
N LYS A 82 -14.79 19.93 14.28
CA LYS A 82 -16.22 19.59 14.19
C LYS A 82 -16.79 18.99 15.48
N LEU A 83 -15.92 18.43 16.32
CA LEU A 83 -16.26 17.88 17.65
C LEU A 83 -16.26 18.99 18.70
#